data_AF-A0A4R4N336-F1
#
_entry.id   AF-A0A4R4N336-F1
#
_cell.length_a   1.000
_cell.length_b   1.000
_cell.length_c   1.000
_cell.angle_alpha   90.00
_cell.angle_beta   90.00
_cell.angle_gamma   90.00
#
_symmetry.space_group_name_H-M   'P 1'
#
loop_
_entity.id
_entity.type
_entity.pdbx_description
1 polymer ?
#
loop_
_entity_poly.entity_id
_entity_poly.type
_entity_poly.pdbx_seq_one_letter_code
_entity_poly.pdbx_strand_id
1 'polypeptide(L)'
;MSGRHARPEPWDDGTLDSLLVLVAESLGYRCTRAPGEVMLLEGANRLHVSLRDLRQLARLVPRDDWPALVSDHVTTIVTAIEEPLDLSDFDLAQHLLRTRIYPAEADNGVLAARPFAPGLIEAVVVDTPTTVRTVTTEEMNGWPVSGDALFMLGRANVRADGPLQLDEQDLGGVRVSVLHGWTFYAVTHLAWLEEYLPIGPYGALVIAPNRSLIVAHPLRIAEGHPRARYRAAVAAATELQAQAHRAYEEGPGSLSPHLYWWRAGELTYLETRYEGDTMVLPEEFSSVLATLAAEH
;
A
#
# COMPACT_ATOMS: atom_id res chain seq x y z
N MET A 1 -35.24 9.26 -11.54
CA MET A 1 -34.45 10.17 -12.40
C MET A 1 -33.18 9.43 -12.78
N SER A 2 -33.01 9.23 -14.09
CA SER A 2 -32.03 8.34 -14.69
C SER A 2 -30.60 8.70 -14.29
N GLY A 3 -29.84 7.69 -13.87
CA GLY A 3 -28.42 7.83 -13.57
C GLY A 3 -27.69 8.39 -14.78
N ARG A 4 -26.99 9.51 -14.58
CA ARG A 4 -26.00 9.96 -15.53
C ARG A 4 -24.90 8.90 -15.55
N HIS A 5 -24.95 8.03 -16.56
CA HIS A 5 -23.76 7.30 -16.99
C HIS A 5 -22.67 8.34 -17.21
N ALA A 6 -21.65 8.30 -16.34
CA ALA A 6 -20.40 8.98 -16.58
C ALA A 6 -19.94 8.55 -17.98
N ARG A 7 -19.61 9.51 -18.85
CA ARG A 7 -18.99 9.18 -20.13
C ARG A 7 -17.71 8.40 -19.81
N PRO A 8 -17.47 7.24 -20.43
CA PRO A 8 -16.18 6.57 -20.29
C PRO A 8 -15.09 7.55 -20.69
N GLU A 9 -14.07 7.69 -19.86
CA GLU A 9 -12.83 8.36 -20.27
C GLU A 9 -12.32 7.67 -21.54
N PRO A 10 -11.56 8.36 -22.43
CA PRO A 10 -11.13 7.81 -23.72
C PRO A 10 -10.33 6.48 -23.66
N TRP A 11 -10.05 5.98 -22.47
CA TRP A 11 -9.21 4.84 -22.13
C TRP A 11 -10.06 3.60 -21.75
N ASP A 12 -11.37 3.76 -21.55
CA ASP A 12 -12.33 2.71 -21.13
C ASP A 12 -13.21 2.25 -22.31
N ASP A 13 -12.59 1.77 -23.38
CA ASP A 13 -13.31 1.15 -24.51
C ASP A 13 -13.45 -0.38 -24.38
N GLY A 14 -13.06 -0.94 -23.23
CA GLY A 14 -13.08 -2.38 -22.95
C GLY A 14 -11.94 -3.19 -23.58
N THR A 15 -10.94 -2.54 -24.19
CA THR A 15 -9.82 -3.25 -24.83
C THR A 15 -8.98 -4.05 -23.83
N LEU A 16 -8.65 -3.49 -22.66
CA LEU A 16 -7.86 -4.19 -21.64
C LEU A 16 -8.56 -5.45 -21.15
N ASP A 17 -9.87 -5.37 -20.90
CA ASP A 17 -10.68 -6.52 -20.54
C ASP A 17 -10.71 -7.58 -21.64
N SER A 18 -10.83 -7.17 -22.90
CA SER A 18 -10.83 -8.09 -24.03
C SER A 18 -9.47 -8.80 -24.17
N LEU A 19 -8.37 -8.07 -23.98
CA LEU A 19 -7.02 -8.64 -23.96
C LEU A 19 -6.86 -9.62 -22.78
N LEU A 20 -7.33 -9.25 -21.59
CA LEU A 20 -7.28 -10.10 -20.40
C LEU A 20 -8.01 -11.43 -20.63
N VAL A 21 -9.23 -11.35 -21.17
CA VAL A 21 -10.03 -12.54 -21.50
C VAL A 21 -9.30 -13.40 -22.53
N LEU A 22 -8.81 -12.80 -23.62
CA LEU A 22 -8.10 -13.53 -24.68
C LEU A 22 -6.86 -14.27 -24.15
N VAL A 23 -6.02 -13.59 -23.36
CA VAL A 23 -4.81 -14.18 -22.78
C VAL A 23 -5.19 -15.30 -21.80
N ALA A 24 -6.13 -15.06 -20.89
CA ALA A 24 -6.55 -16.06 -19.91
C ALA A 24 -7.17 -17.31 -20.59
N GLU A 25 -8.00 -17.13 -21.62
CA GLU A 25 -8.56 -18.24 -22.40
C GLU A 25 -7.48 -19.03 -23.15
N SER A 26 -6.44 -18.34 -23.65
CA SER A 26 -5.29 -19.01 -24.27
C SER A 26 -4.50 -19.90 -23.29
N LEU A 27 -4.57 -19.58 -22.00
CA LEU A 27 -3.99 -20.36 -20.90
C LEU A 27 -4.98 -21.37 -20.29
N GLY A 28 -6.17 -21.54 -20.88
CA GLY A 28 -7.16 -22.52 -20.44
C GLY A 28 -8.09 -22.06 -19.31
N TYR A 29 -8.16 -20.76 -19.03
CA TYR A 29 -9.04 -20.19 -18.02
C TYR A 29 -10.29 -19.55 -18.65
N ARG A 30 -11.44 -19.73 -18.01
CA ARG A 30 -12.66 -18.99 -18.32
C ARG A 30 -12.74 -17.74 -17.45
N CYS A 31 -13.09 -16.61 -18.04
CA CYS A 31 -13.18 -15.34 -17.33
C CYS A 31 -14.62 -14.98 -16.97
N THR A 32 -14.84 -14.57 -15.71
CA THR A 32 -16.12 -14.02 -15.26
C THR A 32 -15.87 -12.74 -14.45
N ARG A 33 -16.52 -11.64 -14.78
CA ARG A 33 -16.46 -10.41 -13.97
C ARG A 33 -17.18 -10.63 -12.63
N ALA A 34 -16.50 -10.30 -11.54
CA ALA A 34 -17.04 -10.30 -10.19
C ALA A 34 -17.26 -8.85 -9.70
N PRO A 35 -18.04 -8.62 -8.62
CA PRO A 35 -18.13 -7.31 -7.97
C PRO A 35 -16.75 -6.79 -7.53
N GLY A 36 -16.58 -5.47 -7.48
CA GLY A 36 -15.38 -4.84 -6.89
C GLY A 36 -14.16 -4.72 -7.83
N GLU A 37 -14.36 -4.56 -9.14
CA GLU A 37 -13.29 -4.45 -10.14
C GLU A 37 -12.38 -5.70 -10.21
N VAL A 38 -12.99 -6.89 -10.12
CA VAL A 38 -12.29 -8.17 -10.16
C VAL A 38 -12.71 -8.99 -11.38
N MET A 39 -11.74 -9.60 -12.05
CA MET A 39 -11.96 -10.69 -13.00
C MET A 39 -11.60 -12.02 -12.35
N LEU A 40 -12.57 -12.93 -12.27
CA LEU A 40 -12.36 -14.31 -11.82
C LEU A 40 -11.93 -15.16 -13.04
N LEU A 41 -10.81 -15.85 -12.91
CA LEU A 41 -10.31 -16.81 -13.87
C LEU A 41 -10.54 -18.21 -13.30
N GLU A 42 -11.35 -19.02 -13.99
CA GLU A 42 -11.68 -20.40 -13.60
C GLU A 42 -11.09 -21.39 -14.60
N GLY A 43 -10.15 -22.21 -14.15
CA GLY A 43 -9.50 -23.25 -14.95
C GLY A 43 -9.05 -24.39 -14.05
N ALA A 44 -7.78 -24.79 -14.15
CA ALA A 44 -7.16 -25.72 -13.20
C ALA A 44 -7.23 -25.18 -11.76
N ASN A 45 -7.16 -23.86 -11.61
CA ASN A 45 -7.28 -23.14 -10.34
C ASN A 45 -8.26 -21.98 -10.47
N ARG A 46 -8.67 -21.39 -9.34
CA ARG A 46 -9.49 -20.17 -9.30
C ARG A 46 -8.62 -18.98 -8.93
N LEU A 47 -8.47 -18.03 -9.85
CA LEU A 47 -7.59 -16.87 -9.69
C LEU A 47 -8.40 -15.57 -9.73
N HIS A 48 -7.98 -14.57 -8.96
CA HIS A 48 -8.56 -13.23 -8.99
C HIS A 48 -7.56 -12.25 -9.60
N VAL A 49 -7.99 -11.53 -10.63
CA VAL A 49 -7.22 -10.45 -11.24
C VAL A 49 -7.89 -9.12 -10.92
N SER A 50 -7.13 -8.21 -10.31
CA SER A 50 -7.57 -6.84 -10.04
C SER A 50 -7.57 -6.03 -11.33
N LEU A 51 -8.76 -5.64 -11.80
CA LEU A 51 -8.90 -4.81 -13.00
C LEU A 51 -8.40 -3.39 -12.75
N ARG A 52 -8.44 -2.92 -11.50
CA ARG A 52 -7.85 -1.63 -11.12
C ARG A 52 -6.34 -1.63 -11.33
N ASP A 53 -5.65 -2.62 -10.75
CA ASP A 53 -4.20 -2.72 -10.86
C ASP A 53 -3.79 -2.85 -12.33
N LEU A 54 -4.52 -3.65 -13.12
CA LEU A 54 -4.26 -3.80 -14.55
C LEU A 54 -4.41 -2.47 -15.30
N ARG A 55 -5.45 -1.68 -15.02
CA ARG A 55 -5.63 -0.35 -15.62
C ARG A 55 -4.54 0.62 -15.20
N GLN A 56 -4.13 0.61 -13.93
CA GLN A 56 -3.04 1.45 -13.44
C GLN A 56 -1.71 1.10 -14.10
N LEU A 57 -1.41 -0.19 -14.25
CA LEU A 57 -0.24 -0.66 -15.01
C LEU A 57 -0.31 -0.22 -16.48
N ALA A 58 -1.48 -0.35 -17.11
CA ALA A 58 -1.68 0.05 -18.50
C ALA A 58 -1.52 1.56 -18.73
N ARG A 59 -1.71 2.40 -17.70
CA ARG A 59 -1.43 3.85 -17.77
C ARG A 59 0.04 4.20 -17.86
N LEU A 60 0.92 3.27 -17.49
CA LEU A 60 2.38 3.49 -17.48
C LEU A 60 3.06 3.16 -18.81
N VAL A 61 2.33 2.58 -19.77
CA VAL A 61 2.88 2.14 -21.07
C VAL A 61 2.01 2.61 -22.24
N PRO A 62 2.59 2.79 -23.44
CA PRO A 62 1.82 3.01 -24.67
C PRO A 62 0.81 1.89 -24.93
N ARG A 63 -0.30 2.24 -25.60
CA ARG A 63 -1.39 1.30 -25.90
C ARG A 63 -0.95 0.09 -26.75
N ASP A 64 0.04 0.28 -27.62
CA ASP A 64 0.59 -0.79 -28.45
C ASP A 64 1.31 -1.88 -27.62
N ASP A 65 1.74 -1.55 -26.40
CA ASP A 65 2.40 -2.49 -25.48
C ASP A 65 1.41 -3.20 -24.54
N TRP A 66 0.12 -2.85 -24.58
CA TRP A 66 -0.90 -3.48 -23.72
C TRP A 66 -1.00 -5.00 -23.88
N PRO A 67 -0.92 -5.60 -25.08
CA PRO A 67 -0.95 -7.06 -25.21
C PRO A 67 0.18 -7.74 -24.45
N ALA A 68 1.40 -7.18 -24.50
CA ALA A 68 2.54 -7.71 -23.77
C ALA A 68 2.36 -7.53 -22.26
N LEU A 69 1.97 -6.34 -21.82
CA LEU A 69 1.67 -6.05 -20.41
C LEU A 69 0.63 -7.03 -19.81
N VAL A 70 -0.48 -7.24 -20.52
CA VAL A 70 -1.56 -8.15 -20.07
C VAL A 70 -1.07 -9.58 -20.06
N SER A 71 -0.33 -10.01 -21.09
CA SER A 71 0.28 -11.34 -21.16
C SER A 71 1.17 -11.57 -19.94
N ASP A 72 2.12 -10.68 -19.70
CA ASP A 72 3.07 -10.79 -18.57
C ASP A 72 2.34 -10.81 -17.23
N HIS A 73 1.33 -9.94 -17.05
CA HIS A 73 0.55 -9.87 -15.82
C HIS A 73 -0.21 -11.18 -15.53
N VAL A 74 -0.94 -11.71 -16.52
CA VAL A 74 -1.73 -12.94 -16.35
C VAL A 74 -0.81 -14.14 -16.19
N THR A 75 0.25 -14.26 -17.00
CA THR A 75 1.23 -15.35 -16.88
C THR A 75 1.88 -15.33 -15.50
N THR A 76 2.27 -14.17 -14.98
CA THR A 76 2.83 -14.05 -13.62
C THR A 76 1.86 -14.61 -12.57
N ILE A 77 0.56 -14.28 -12.67
CA ILE A 77 -0.45 -14.77 -11.75
C ILE A 77 -0.65 -16.28 -11.88
N VAL A 78 -0.71 -16.81 -13.11
CA VAL A 78 -0.90 -18.25 -13.35
C VAL A 78 0.31 -19.06 -12.86
N THR A 79 1.53 -18.66 -13.24
CA THR A 79 2.77 -19.34 -12.84
C THR A 79 2.94 -19.38 -11.32
N ALA A 80 2.57 -18.30 -10.62
CA ALA A 80 2.63 -18.25 -9.16
C ALA A 80 1.76 -19.32 -8.46
N ILE A 81 0.71 -19.82 -9.11
CA ILE A 81 -0.15 -20.89 -8.58
C ILE A 81 0.31 -22.28 -9.05
N GLU A 82 0.81 -22.41 -10.28
CA GLU A 82 1.16 -23.73 -10.86
C GLU A 82 2.45 -24.34 -10.30
N GLU A 83 3.36 -23.52 -9.76
CA GLU A 83 4.58 -23.97 -9.10
C GLU A 83 4.47 -23.77 -7.58
N PRO A 84 3.75 -24.66 -6.85
CA PRO A 84 3.62 -24.54 -5.41
C PRO A 84 5.00 -24.69 -4.77
N LEU A 85 5.39 -23.66 -4.02
CA LEU A 85 6.59 -23.68 -3.21
C LEU A 85 6.44 -24.72 -2.09
N ASP A 86 7.35 -25.69 -2.04
CA ASP A 86 7.48 -26.57 -0.90
C ASP A 86 8.04 -25.78 0.28
N LEU A 87 7.16 -25.43 1.22
CA LEU A 87 7.48 -24.70 2.44
C LEU A 87 7.56 -25.61 3.68
N SER A 88 7.63 -26.93 3.48
CA SER A 88 7.69 -27.88 4.59
C SER A 88 9.00 -27.75 5.39
N ASP A 89 10.08 -27.35 4.73
CA ASP A 89 11.36 -27.05 5.36
C ASP A 89 11.42 -25.60 5.82
N PHE A 90 11.16 -25.39 7.11
CA PHE A 90 11.24 -24.06 7.72
C PHE A 90 12.66 -23.47 7.66
N ASP A 91 13.71 -24.31 7.70
CA ASP A 91 15.08 -23.81 7.72
C ASP A 91 15.44 -23.12 6.40
N LEU A 92 14.83 -23.55 5.29
CA LEU A 92 14.91 -22.86 4.00
C LEU A 92 13.91 -21.71 3.91
N ALA A 93 12.66 -21.95 4.30
CA ALA A 93 11.58 -20.96 4.17
C ALA A 93 11.89 -19.67 4.94
N GLN A 94 12.54 -19.76 6.12
CA GLN A 94 12.83 -18.61 6.98
C GLN A 94 13.60 -17.49 6.27
N HIS A 95 14.44 -17.82 5.28
CA HIS A 95 15.23 -16.85 4.51
C HIS A 95 14.44 -16.20 3.37
N LEU A 96 13.29 -16.78 3.01
CA LEU A 96 12.40 -16.29 1.97
C LEU A 96 11.25 -15.46 2.56
N LEU A 97 11.04 -15.52 3.87
CA LEU A 97 9.97 -14.77 4.53
C LEU A 97 10.19 -13.27 4.45
N ARG A 98 9.14 -12.52 4.13
CA ARG A 98 9.01 -11.08 4.33
C ARG A 98 7.69 -10.78 5.00
N THR A 99 7.49 -9.54 5.46
CA THR A 99 6.15 -9.01 5.70
C THR A 99 5.79 -7.95 4.68
N ARG A 100 4.52 -7.91 4.31
CA ARG A 100 3.97 -6.94 3.36
C ARG A 100 2.70 -6.33 3.90
N ILE A 101 2.54 -5.03 3.68
CA ILE A 101 1.34 -4.29 4.05
C ILE A 101 0.31 -4.38 2.93
N TYR A 102 -0.92 -4.70 3.30
CA TYR A 102 -2.09 -4.80 2.42
C TYR A 102 -3.24 -3.93 2.93
N PRO A 103 -4.20 -3.56 2.07
CA PRO A 103 -5.49 -3.04 2.52
C PRO A 103 -6.17 -4.06 3.42
N ALA A 104 -6.90 -3.62 4.44
CA ALA A 104 -7.58 -4.53 5.37
C ALA A 104 -8.61 -5.43 4.66
N GLU A 105 -9.18 -4.97 3.54
CA GLU A 105 -10.13 -5.73 2.73
C GLU A 105 -9.50 -6.92 1.99
N ALA A 106 -8.16 -6.98 1.92
CA ALA A 106 -7.45 -8.12 1.37
C ALA A 106 -7.49 -9.34 2.31
N ASP A 107 -7.79 -9.14 3.60
CA ASP A 107 -7.93 -10.24 4.55
C ASP A 107 -9.24 -11.01 4.30
N ASN A 108 -9.10 -12.26 3.90
CA ASN A 108 -10.20 -13.20 3.71
C ASN A 108 -10.35 -14.18 4.89
N GLY A 109 -9.63 -13.95 5.98
CA GLY A 109 -9.65 -14.77 7.21
C GLY A 109 -8.77 -16.01 7.16
N VAL A 110 -8.09 -16.30 6.04
CA VAL A 110 -7.16 -17.42 5.93
C VAL A 110 -5.69 -17.01 5.87
N LEU A 111 -5.40 -15.71 5.72
CA LEU A 111 -4.04 -15.20 5.63
C LEU A 111 -3.39 -15.15 7.01
N ALA A 112 -2.09 -15.45 7.07
CA ALA A 112 -1.26 -15.16 8.23
C ALA A 112 -1.02 -13.64 8.30
N ALA A 113 -2.05 -12.93 8.75
CA ALA A 113 -2.12 -11.48 8.81
C ALA A 113 -2.47 -10.98 10.21
N ARG A 114 -2.08 -9.73 10.50
CA ARG A 114 -2.44 -9.01 11.73
C ARG A 114 -2.70 -7.53 11.43
N PRO A 115 -3.47 -6.83 12.29
CA PRO A 115 -3.64 -5.38 12.15
C PRO A 115 -2.30 -4.65 12.15
N PHE A 116 -2.13 -3.68 11.25
CA PHE A 116 -0.96 -2.80 11.19
C PHE A 116 -1.31 -1.36 11.59
N ALA A 117 -2.36 -0.82 10.96
CA ALA A 117 -2.94 0.49 11.23
C ALA A 117 -4.41 0.46 10.78
N PRO A 118 -5.26 1.44 11.13
CA PRO A 118 -6.64 1.45 10.62
C PRO A 118 -6.68 1.41 9.08
N GLY A 119 -7.40 0.43 8.53
CA GLY A 119 -7.48 0.16 7.09
C GLY A 119 -6.30 -0.62 6.50
N LEU A 120 -5.32 -1.03 7.31
CA LEU A 120 -4.11 -1.74 6.86
C LEU A 120 -3.83 -2.98 7.71
N ILE A 121 -3.47 -4.07 7.04
CA ILE A 121 -2.96 -5.29 7.67
C ILE A 121 -1.51 -5.50 7.25
N GLU A 122 -0.77 -6.17 8.12
CA GLU A 122 0.53 -6.76 7.79
C GLU A 122 0.32 -8.26 7.61
N ALA A 123 0.80 -8.83 6.51
CA ALA A 123 0.77 -10.27 6.26
C ALA A 123 2.18 -10.82 6.05
N VAL A 124 2.39 -12.06 6.49
CA VAL A 124 3.60 -12.81 6.19
C VAL A 124 3.53 -13.32 4.76
N VAL A 125 4.62 -13.15 4.01
CA VAL A 125 4.74 -13.63 2.63
C VAL A 125 6.02 -14.44 2.49
N VAL A 126 6.02 -15.39 1.56
CA VAL A 126 7.24 -16.01 1.03
C VAL A 126 7.54 -15.35 -0.30
N ASP A 127 8.75 -14.83 -0.41
CA ASP A 127 9.28 -14.20 -1.61
C ASP A 127 10.40 -15.06 -2.19
N THR A 128 10.20 -15.48 -3.42
CA THR A 128 11.13 -16.30 -4.19
C THR A 128 11.50 -15.57 -5.46
N PRO A 129 12.57 -15.98 -6.16
CA PRO A 129 12.99 -15.29 -7.39
C PRO A 129 11.90 -15.16 -8.47
N THR A 130 10.88 -16.02 -8.45
CA THR A 130 9.82 -16.07 -9.47
C THR A 130 8.44 -15.66 -8.95
N THR A 131 8.18 -15.74 -7.64
CA THR A 131 6.84 -15.50 -7.08
C THR A 131 6.88 -15.00 -5.63
N VAL A 132 5.90 -14.15 -5.30
CA VAL A 132 5.59 -13.73 -3.93
C VAL A 132 4.23 -14.29 -3.56
N ARG A 133 4.17 -15.10 -2.51
CA ARG A 133 2.93 -15.72 -2.02
C ARG A 133 2.67 -15.37 -0.58
N THR A 134 1.44 -14.95 -0.26
CA THR A 134 1.02 -14.74 1.13
C THR A 134 0.89 -16.09 1.83
N VAL A 135 1.46 -16.19 3.02
CA VAL A 135 1.39 -17.36 3.89
C VAL A 135 -0.01 -17.45 4.48
N THR A 136 -0.56 -18.65 4.54
CA THR A 136 -1.84 -18.91 5.21
C THR A 136 -1.65 -19.16 6.70
N THR A 137 -2.70 -18.94 7.49
CA THR A 137 -2.70 -19.25 8.93
C THR A 137 -2.42 -20.74 9.19
N GLU A 138 -2.87 -21.63 8.31
CA GLU A 138 -2.60 -23.07 8.41
C GLU A 138 -1.10 -23.38 8.25
N GLU A 139 -0.45 -22.84 7.21
CA GLU A 139 0.99 -22.99 6.99
C GLU A 139 1.81 -22.40 8.13
N MET A 140 1.45 -21.20 8.59
CA MET A 140 2.07 -20.55 9.74
C MET A 140 2.01 -21.45 10.99
N ASN A 141 0.88 -22.10 11.26
CA ASN A 141 0.71 -23.00 12.39
C ASN A 141 1.48 -24.33 12.24
N GLY A 142 1.89 -24.68 11.02
CA GLY A 142 2.68 -25.87 10.72
C GLY A 142 4.18 -25.71 11.00
N TRP A 143 4.68 -24.47 11.09
CA TRP A 143 6.09 -24.20 11.36
C TRP A 143 6.45 -24.26 12.86
N PRO A 144 7.71 -24.57 13.20
CA PRO A 144 8.14 -24.77 14.60
C PRO A 144 8.32 -23.47 15.40
N VAL A 145 7.79 -22.34 14.92
CA VAL A 145 7.93 -21.00 15.52
C VAL A 145 6.56 -20.33 15.70
N SER A 146 6.48 -19.38 16.62
CA SER A 146 5.23 -18.64 16.85
C SER A 146 4.93 -17.65 15.71
N GLY A 147 3.65 -17.29 15.55
CA GLY A 147 3.24 -16.25 14.60
C GLY A 147 3.98 -14.93 14.80
N ASP A 148 4.11 -14.45 16.03
CA ASP A 148 4.86 -13.23 16.33
C ASP A 148 6.33 -13.31 15.90
N ALA A 149 6.96 -14.48 16.07
CA ALA A 149 8.33 -14.70 15.60
C ALA A 149 8.43 -14.62 14.08
N LEU A 150 7.44 -15.14 13.34
CA LEU A 150 7.39 -15.03 11.88
C LEU A 150 7.24 -13.60 11.41
N PHE A 151 6.38 -12.79 12.05
CA PHE A 151 6.27 -11.37 11.70
C PHE A 151 7.56 -10.61 12.00
N MET A 152 8.21 -10.87 13.14
CA MET A 152 9.51 -10.27 13.46
C MET A 152 10.58 -10.68 12.46
N LEU A 153 10.65 -11.96 12.09
CA LEU A 153 11.59 -12.49 11.11
C LEU A 153 11.35 -11.91 9.72
N GLY A 154 10.11 -11.90 9.24
CA GLY A 154 9.76 -11.34 7.94
C GLY A 154 10.06 -9.84 7.85
N ARG A 155 9.78 -9.07 8.92
CA ARG A 155 10.24 -7.68 9.02
C ARG A 155 11.77 -7.57 9.00
N ALA A 156 12.48 -8.41 9.76
CA ALA A 156 13.94 -8.40 9.78
C ALA A 156 14.55 -8.67 8.39
N ASN A 157 13.98 -9.59 7.62
CA ASN A 157 14.40 -9.87 6.25
C ASN A 157 14.14 -8.67 5.31
N VAL A 158 12.97 -8.02 5.39
CA VAL A 158 12.71 -6.77 4.63
C VAL A 158 13.74 -5.70 4.98
N ARG A 159 14.07 -5.55 6.26
CA ARG A 159 15.09 -4.59 6.70
C ARG A 159 16.49 -4.95 6.18
N ALA A 160 16.80 -6.24 6.08
CA ALA A 160 18.08 -6.73 5.58
C ALA A 160 18.23 -6.58 4.06
N ASP A 161 17.13 -6.52 3.30
CA ASP A 161 17.14 -6.25 1.86
C ASP A 161 17.70 -4.84 1.54
N GLY A 162 17.74 -3.94 2.54
CA GLY A 162 18.40 -2.64 2.47
C GLY A 162 17.44 -1.46 2.71
N PRO A 163 18.00 -0.23 2.85
CA PRO A 163 17.18 0.95 3.05
C PRO A 163 16.49 1.40 1.76
N LEU A 164 15.34 2.06 1.91
CA LEU A 164 14.68 2.79 0.83
C LEU A 164 15.48 4.02 0.41
N GLN A 165 15.25 4.46 -0.82
CA GLN A 165 15.67 5.78 -1.28
C GLN A 165 14.81 6.83 -0.62
N LEU A 166 15.42 7.96 -0.26
CA LEU A 166 14.77 9.09 0.39
C LEU A 166 15.06 10.35 -0.42
N ASP A 167 14.00 10.96 -0.95
CA ASP A 167 14.05 12.23 -1.65
C ASP A 167 13.25 13.30 -0.92
N GLU A 168 13.69 14.56 -0.98
CA GLU A 168 12.87 15.70 -0.57
C GLU A 168 12.12 16.27 -1.78
N GLN A 169 10.82 16.51 -1.61
CA GLN A 169 9.98 17.12 -2.63
C GLN A 169 9.17 18.29 -2.06
N ASP A 170 8.74 19.20 -2.94
CA ASP A 170 7.80 20.26 -2.62
C ASP A 170 6.41 19.88 -3.15
N LEU A 171 5.43 19.85 -2.26
CA LEU A 171 4.04 19.54 -2.56
C LEU A 171 3.21 20.76 -2.20
N GLY A 172 2.93 21.63 -3.18
CA GLY A 172 2.13 22.83 -2.96
C GLY A 172 2.74 23.80 -1.93
N GLY A 173 4.08 23.90 -1.87
CA GLY A 173 4.79 24.70 -0.87
C GLY A 173 5.02 23.98 0.47
N VAL A 174 4.60 22.72 0.59
CA VAL A 174 4.89 21.85 1.74
C VAL A 174 6.06 20.94 1.40
N ARG A 175 7.16 21.06 2.16
CA ARG A 175 8.29 20.13 2.02
C ARG A 175 7.93 18.77 2.60
N VAL A 176 8.06 17.73 1.79
CA VAL A 176 7.80 16.35 2.16
C VAL A 176 9.01 15.47 1.87
N SER A 177 9.10 14.37 2.62
CA SER A 177 10.06 13.31 2.43
C SER A 177 9.38 12.15 1.73
N VAL A 178 9.90 11.74 0.59
CA VAL A 178 9.38 10.65 -0.24
C VAL A 178 10.31 9.46 -0.11
N LEU A 179 9.79 8.36 0.44
CA LEU A 179 10.50 7.09 0.51
C LEU A 179 9.96 6.15 -0.56
N HIS A 180 10.86 5.62 -1.37
CA HIS A 180 10.53 4.71 -2.46
C HIS A 180 11.67 3.72 -2.71
N GLY A 181 11.40 2.66 -3.44
CA GLY A 181 12.39 1.65 -3.79
C GLY A 181 11.82 0.60 -4.73
N TRP A 182 12.72 -0.19 -5.31
CA TRP A 182 12.40 -1.26 -6.25
C TRP A 182 11.88 -2.53 -5.55
N THR A 183 11.12 -2.37 -4.46
CA THR A 183 10.59 -3.49 -3.67
C THR A 183 9.07 -3.37 -3.53
N PHE A 184 8.41 -4.52 -3.38
CA PHE A 184 6.99 -4.58 -3.01
C PHE A 184 6.76 -4.39 -1.49
N TYR A 185 7.82 -4.06 -0.76
CA TYR A 185 7.88 -4.02 0.70
C TYR A 185 8.12 -2.60 1.24
N ALA A 186 8.10 -1.57 0.38
CA ALA A 186 8.39 -0.21 0.78
C ALA A 186 7.55 0.22 2.00
N VAL A 187 6.24 -0.07 1.98
CA VAL A 187 5.35 0.33 3.09
C VAL A 187 5.61 -0.42 4.40
N THR A 188 6.23 -1.61 4.37
CA THR A 188 6.68 -2.30 5.59
C THR A 188 7.70 -1.47 6.37
N HIS A 189 8.48 -0.61 5.70
CA HIS A 189 9.43 0.28 6.36
C HIS A 189 8.79 1.37 7.24
N LEU A 190 7.46 1.54 7.21
CA LEU A 190 6.76 2.37 8.21
C LEU A 190 7.01 1.90 9.66
N ALA A 191 7.34 0.62 9.85
CA ALA A 191 7.77 0.07 11.14
C ALA A 191 9.08 0.69 11.67
N TRP A 192 9.87 1.35 10.82
CA TRP A 192 11.14 1.98 11.15
C TRP A 192 11.25 3.40 10.57
N LEU A 193 10.12 4.11 10.45
CA LEU A 193 10.10 5.42 9.78
C LEU A 193 11.08 6.43 10.42
N GLU A 194 11.28 6.35 11.73
CA GLU A 194 12.24 7.18 12.49
C GLU A 194 13.71 6.93 12.14
N GLU A 195 14.04 5.78 11.54
CA GLU A 195 15.41 5.52 11.06
C GLU A 195 15.72 6.31 9.78
N TYR A 196 14.68 6.70 9.03
CA TYR A 196 14.80 7.50 7.81
C TYR A 196 14.71 9.00 8.08
N LEU A 197 13.89 9.40 9.05
CA LEU A 197 13.52 10.80 9.26
C LEU A 197 13.71 11.21 10.72
N PRO A 198 14.23 12.43 10.98
CA PRO A 198 14.25 12.97 12.34
C PRO A 198 12.83 13.35 12.78
N ILE A 199 12.13 12.41 13.41
CA ILE A 199 10.76 12.61 13.88
C ILE A 199 10.77 13.04 15.35
N GLY A 200 10.27 14.25 15.59
CA GLY A 200 10.16 14.82 16.93
C GLY A 200 8.94 14.31 17.71
N PRO A 201 8.69 14.86 18.91
CA PRO A 201 7.60 14.41 19.80
C PRO A 201 6.20 14.67 19.24
N TYR A 202 6.08 15.55 18.24
CA TYR A 202 4.84 15.82 17.51
C TYR A 202 4.51 14.74 16.46
N GLY A 203 5.47 13.87 16.12
CA GLY A 203 5.27 12.86 15.08
C GLY A 203 5.42 13.40 13.66
N ALA A 204 4.84 12.70 12.70
CA ALA A 204 4.82 13.05 11.29
C ALA A 204 3.43 12.79 10.69
N LEU A 205 3.03 13.61 9.72
CA LEU A 205 1.92 13.28 8.82
C LEU A 205 2.45 12.32 7.76
N VAL A 206 1.72 11.23 7.48
CA VAL A 206 2.20 10.15 6.60
C VAL A 206 1.08 9.67 5.69
N ILE A 207 1.40 9.38 4.44
CA ILE A 207 0.53 8.70 3.48
C ILE A 207 1.26 7.51 2.86
N ALA A 208 0.52 6.45 2.55
CA ALA A 208 1.02 5.27 1.83
C ALA A 208 0.02 4.88 0.73
N PRO A 209 -0.07 5.66 -0.36
CA PRO A 209 -1.12 5.53 -1.37
C PRO A 209 -1.06 4.22 -2.14
N ASN A 210 0.14 3.66 -2.34
CA ASN A 210 0.37 2.38 -2.98
C ASN A 210 1.56 1.67 -2.33
N ARG A 211 1.72 0.38 -2.65
CA ARG A 211 2.71 -0.53 -2.05
C ARG A 211 4.19 -0.09 -2.15
N SER A 212 4.51 0.87 -3.01
CA SER A 212 5.89 1.27 -3.32
C SER A 212 6.21 2.70 -2.91
N LEU A 213 5.28 3.41 -2.26
CA LEU A 213 5.42 4.82 -1.95
C LEU A 213 4.99 5.13 -0.51
N ILE A 214 5.90 5.73 0.25
CA ILE A 214 5.59 6.44 1.50
C ILE A 214 5.92 7.91 1.28
N VAL A 215 5.01 8.79 1.68
CA VAL A 215 5.30 10.22 1.77
C VAL A 215 5.05 10.67 3.20
N ALA A 216 6.04 11.33 3.80
CA ALA A 216 6.00 11.76 5.18
C ALA A 216 6.37 13.24 5.31
N HIS A 217 5.72 13.92 6.25
CA HIS A 217 6.00 15.28 6.65
C HIS A 217 6.23 15.32 8.17
N PRO A 218 7.50 15.27 8.63
CA PRO A 218 7.81 15.42 10.05
C PRO A 218 7.31 16.76 10.59
N LEU A 219 6.56 16.73 11.68
CA LEU A 219 6.03 17.92 12.33
C LEU A 219 7.14 18.59 13.14
N ARG A 220 7.62 19.74 12.65
CA ARG A 220 8.76 20.44 13.24
C ARG A 220 8.36 21.38 14.37
N ILE A 221 9.27 21.53 15.32
CA ILE A 221 9.18 22.47 16.44
C ILE A 221 9.39 23.93 15.97
N ALA A 222 10.13 24.11 14.87
CA ALA A 222 10.78 25.35 14.48
C ALA A 222 9.85 26.58 14.44
N GLU A 223 9.90 27.30 15.57
CA GLU A 223 9.70 28.74 15.78
C GLU A 223 8.41 29.36 15.25
N GLY A 224 7.38 29.26 16.07
CA GLY A 224 6.15 30.05 15.92
C GLY A 224 5.15 29.77 17.03
N HIS A 225 4.24 30.71 17.26
CA HIS A 225 3.12 30.50 18.18
C HIS A 225 2.30 29.25 17.77
N PRO A 226 1.62 28.57 18.73
CA PRO A 226 0.83 27.37 18.47
C PRO A 226 -0.10 27.45 17.24
N ARG A 227 -0.66 28.64 16.97
CA ARG A 227 -1.50 28.93 15.80
C ARG A 227 -0.76 28.80 14.46
N ALA A 228 0.50 29.23 14.39
CA ALA A 228 1.30 29.11 13.17
C ALA A 228 1.62 27.65 12.86
N ARG A 229 1.97 26.88 13.90
CA ARG A 229 2.19 25.43 13.79
C ARG A 229 0.95 24.69 13.33
N TYR A 230 -0.20 24.99 13.94
CA TYR A 230 -1.48 24.42 13.52
C TYR A 230 -1.78 24.72 12.05
N ARG A 231 -1.60 25.98 11.60
CA ARG A 231 -1.80 26.34 10.18
C ARG A 231 -0.85 25.59 9.25
N ALA A 232 0.42 25.42 9.62
CA ALA A 232 1.37 24.64 8.84
C ALA A 232 0.97 23.16 8.76
N ALA A 233 0.50 22.58 9.87
CA ALA A 233 -0.01 21.21 9.90
C ALA A 233 -1.26 21.04 9.03
N VAL A 234 -2.19 22.00 9.04
CA VAL A 234 -3.38 21.99 8.16
C VAL A 234 -3.00 22.09 6.68
N ALA A 235 -2.02 22.94 6.33
CA ALA A 235 -1.53 23.05 4.96
C ALA A 235 -0.89 21.73 4.50
N ALA A 236 -0.02 21.14 5.32
CA ALA A 236 0.58 19.86 5.04
C ALA A 236 -0.47 18.74 4.92
N ALA A 237 -1.41 18.65 5.85
CA ALA A 237 -2.46 17.64 5.83
C ALA A 237 -3.33 17.75 4.57
N THR A 238 -3.69 18.96 4.14
CA THR A 238 -4.45 19.20 2.90
C THR A 238 -3.70 18.66 1.68
N GLU A 239 -2.42 19.03 1.54
CA GLU A 239 -1.60 18.62 0.39
C GLU A 239 -1.35 17.10 0.39
N LEU A 240 -0.99 16.51 1.54
CA LEU A 240 -0.80 15.06 1.65
C LEU A 240 -2.10 14.30 1.39
N GLN A 241 -3.25 14.75 1.89
CA GLN A 241 -4.54 14.08 1.66
C GLN A 241 -4.93 14.12 0.16
N ALA A 242 -4.68 15.24 -0.52
CA ALA A 242 -4.90 15.35 -1.96
C ALA A 242 -3.94 14.44 -2.74
N GLN A 243 -2.67 14.37 -2.34
CA GLN A 243 -1.68 13.48 -2.95
C GLN A 243 -2.00 11.99 -2.70
N ALA A 244 -2.47 11.64 -1.51
CA ALA A 244 -2.88 10.28 -1.17
C ALA A 244 -3.99 9.81 -2.10
N HIS A 245 -5.03 10.63 -2.30
CA HIS A 245 -6.14 10.28 -3.18
C HIS A 245 -5.69 10.11 -4.63
N ARG A 246 -4.94 11.08 -5.19
CA ARG A 246 -4.45 10.99 -6.58
C ARG A 246 -3.57 9.76 -6.79
N ALA A 247 -2.55 9.57 -5.95
CA ALA A 247 -1.60 8.47 -6.11
C ALA A 247 -2.23 7.09 -5.83
N TYR A 248 -3.28 7.03 -5.01
CA TYR A 248 -4.06 5.82 -4.80
C TYR A 248 -4.88 5.44 -6.04
N GLU A 249 -5.48 6.42 -6.73
CA GLU A 249 -6.26 6.17 -7.95
C GLU A 249 -5.37 5.92 -9.18
N GLU A 250 -4.21 6.56 -9.25
CA GLU A 250 -3.35 6.56 -10.43
C GLU A 250 -2.28 5.46 -10.42
N GLY A 251 -1.67 5.16 -9.27
CA GLY A 251 -0.50 4.28 -9.18
C GLY A 251 -0.87 2.81 -8.93
N PRO A 252 -0.13 1.84 -9.52
CA PRO A 252 -0.41 0.42 -9.36
C PRO A 252 -0.20 -0.06 -7.92
N GLY A 253 -0.98 -1.04 -7.48
CA GLY A 253 -0.87 -1.60 -6.14
C GLY A 253 -1.38 -0.63 -5.07
N SER A 254 -2.53 0.00 -5.34
CA SER A 254 -3.25 0.86 -4.42
C SER A 254 -3.32 0.26 -3.02
N LEU A 255 -3.02 1.08 -2.01
CA LEU A 255 -2.94 0.62 -0.62
C LEU A 255 -3.91 1.40 0.27
N SER A 256 -3.70 2.71 0.45
CA SER A 256 -4.59 3.52 1.28
C SER A 256 -4.71 4.97 0.78
N PRO A 257 -5.93 5.49 0.56
CA PRO A 257 -6.13 6.90 0.20
C PRO A 257 -6.08 7.84 1.42
N HIS A 258 -5.69 7.33 2.59
CA HIS A 258 -5.86 8.01 3.86
C HIS A 258 -4.60 8.74 4.32
N LEU A 259 -4.83 9.82 5.07
CA LEU A 259 -3.81 10.50 5.87
C LEU A 259 -3.68 9.83 7.24
N TYR A 260 -2.44 9.61 7.65
CA TYR A 260 -2.10 9.04 8.93
C TYR A 260 -1.23 10.00 9.75
N TRP A 261 -1.28 9.82 11.07
CA TRP A 261 -0.35 10.42 12.01
C TRP A 261 0.54 9.34 12.59
N TRP A 262 1.83 9.41 12.25
CA TRP A 262 2.86 8.55 12.82
C TRP A 262 3.42 9.21 14.07
N ARG A 263 3.41 8.53 15.21
CA ARG A 263 3.99 9.02 16.46
C ARG A 263 4.37 7.85 17.37
N ALA A 264 5.60 7.88 17.89
CA ALA A 264 6.10 6.91 18.86
C ALA A 264 5.94 5.44 18.41
N GLY A 265 6.21 5.16 17.13
CA GLY A 265 6.10 3.81 16.55
C GLY A 265 4.69 3.39 16.14
N GLU A 266 3.68 4.23 16.37
CA GLU A 266 2.29 3.93 16.00
C GLU A 266 1.82 4.79 14.83
N LEU A 267 1.06 4.19 13.92
CA LEU A 267 0.43 4.86 12.79
C LEU A 267 -1.09 4.91 13.03
N THR A 268 -1.61 6.09 13.32
CA THR A 268 -3.04 6.32 13.57
C THR A 268 -3.70 6.96 12.37
N TYR A 269 -4.95 6.57 12.07
CA TYR A 269 -5.72 7.22 11.01
C TYR A 269 -6.12 8.63 11.46
N LEU A 270 -5.79 9.63 10.63
CA LEU A 270 -6.12 11.02 10.91
C LEU A 270 -7.43 11.37 10.22
N GLU A 271 -8.54 11.31 10.95
CA GLU A 271 -9.86 11.65 10.41
C GLU A 271 -9.91 13.14 10.03
N THR A 272 -9.84 13.45 8.74
CA THR A 272 -9.93 14.82 8.24
C THR A 272 -11.39 15.21 8.01
N ARG A 273 -11.79 16.38 8.52
CA ARG A 273 -13.09 16.99 8.24
C ARG A 273 -12.88 18.33 7.55
N TYR A 274 -13.90 18.82 6.85
CA TYR A 274 -13.86 20.11 6.17
C TYR A 274 -14.96 21.03 6.71
N GLU A 275 -14.58 22.26 7.05
CA GLU A 275 -15.49 23.37 7.35
C GLU A 275 -15.36 24.41 6.23
N GLY A 276 -16.29 24.39 5.29
CA GLY A 276 -16.12 25.09 4.01
C GLY A 276 -14.93 24.50 3.24
N ASP A 277 -13.99 25.34 2.83
CA ASP A 277 -12.78 24.91 2.09
C ASP A 277 -11.58 24.63 3.01
N THR A 278 -11.76 24.68 4.34
CA THR A 278 -10.66 24.49 5.30
C THR A 278 -10.73 23.12 5.95
N MET A 279 -9.61 22.39 5.91
CA MET A 279 -9.46 21.15 6.65
C MET A 279 -9.34 21.43 8.16
N VAL A 280 -10.10 20.67 8.95
CA VAL A 280 -10.08 20.66 10.41
C VAL A 280 -9.46 19.35 10.86
N LEU A 281 -8.42 19.46 11.70
CA LEU A 281 -7.70 18.31 12.24
C LEU A 281 -8.36 17.84 13.55
N PRO A 282 -8.26 16.55 13.91
CA PRO A 282 -8.82 16.01 15.16
C PRO A 282 -8.36 16.77 16.40
N GLU A 283 -9.21 16.79 17.43
CA GLU A 283 -8.96 17.49 18.69
C GLU A 283 -7.71 16.96 19.40
N GLU A 284 -7.51 15.64 19.41
CA GLU A 284 -6.32 15.00 20.00
C GLU A 284 -5.03 15.50 19.34
N PHE A 285 -4.97 15.46 18.01
CA PHE A 285 -3.83 15.94 17.23
C PHE A 285 -3.57 17.42 17.49
N SER A 286 -4.63 18.24 17.46
CA SER A 286 -4.58 19.68 17.71
C SER A 286 -4.07 19.99 19.13
N SER A 287 -4.50 19.21 20.11
CA SER A 287 -4.08 19.33 21.50
C SER A 287 -2.60 19.01 21.66
N VAL A 288 -2.10 17.95 21.02
CA VAL A 288 -0.66 17.63 21.06
C VAL A 288 0.19 18.73 20.43
N LEU A 289 -0.25 19.30 19.30
CA LEU A 289 0.42 20.46 18.69
C LEU A 289 0.45 21.69 19.60
N ALA A 290 -0.53 21.86 20.49
CA ALA A 290 -0.63 22.98 21.42
C ALA A 290 0.14 22.76 22.73
N THR A 291 0.02 21.58 23.36
CA THR A 291 0.56 21.27 24.70
C THR A 291 2.09 21.26 24.73
N LEU A 292 2.73 20.55 23.79
CA LEU A 292 4.19 20.49 23.72
C LEU A 292 4.83 21.84 23.31
N ALA A 293 4.01 22.85 22.98
CA ALA A 293 4.44 24.23 22.77
C ALA A 293 4.63 24.99 24.09
N ALA A 294 3.99 24.55 25.17
CA ALA A 294 4.01 25.22 26.47
C ALA A 294 5.14 24.72 27.39
N GLU A 295 5.78 23.59 27.04
CA GLU A 295 6.85 22.96 27.80
C GLU A 295 8.27 23.37 27.33
N HIS A 296 8.36 24.25 26.32
CA HIS A 296 9.59 24.81 25.77
C HIS A 296 9.46 26.33 25.64
#